data_AF-A0A182T140-F1
#
_entry.id   AF-A0A182T140-F1
#
_cell.length_a   1.000
_cell.length_b   1.000
_cell.length_c   1.000
_cell.angle_alpha   90.00
_cell.angle_beta   90.00
_cell.angle_gamma   90.00
#
_symmetry.space_group_name_H-M   'P 1'
#
loop_
_entity.id
_entity.type
_entity.pdbx_description
1 polymer ?
#
loop_
_entity_poly.entity_id
_entity_poly.type
_entity_poly.pdbx_seq_one_letter_code
_entity_poly.pdbx_strand_id
1 'polypeptide(L)'
;MWRLVTNPVYIVTCLGACMELMIVSGFVVFLPKYLETQFSLGKSQASVFTGSIAVPGACIGIFIGGCILKRFQLKPKGAVQFVLISNLICLSCYGLLFFLGCENLKMAGTTIPYYNSSAHNVEPFQVNLTAACNFGCECHMYDVEPVCGNNGLTYFSPCHAG
;
A
#
# COMPACT_ATOMS: atom_id res chain seq x y z
N MET A 1 -16.70 0.12 36.63
CA MET A 1 -16.54 -0.70 35.42
C MET A 1 -17.84 -0.86 34.64
N TRP A 2 -18.89 -1.47 35.20
CA TRP A 2 -20.16 -1.73 34.46
C TRP A 2 -20.82 -0.49 33.83
N ARG A 3 -20.81 0.67 34.51
CA ARG A 3 -21.34 1.94 33.96
C ARG A 3 -20.65 2.45 32.69
N LEU A 4 -19.37 2.10 32.46
CA LEU A 4 -18.67 2.47 31.23
C LEU A 4 -19.08 1.57 30.07
N VAL A 5 -19.26 0.27 30.33
CA VAL A 5 -19.64 -0.73 29.33
C VAL A 5 -21.10 -0.55 28.89
N THR A 6 -21.97 -0.04 29.77
CA THR A 6 -23.36 0.31 29.42
C THR A 6 -23.48 1.62 28.63
N ASN A 7 -22.40 2.40 28.48
CA ASN A 7 -22.44 3.62 27.68
C ASN A 7 -22.21 3.29 26.19
N PRO A 8 -23.24 3.38 25.34
CA PRO A 8 -23.14 2.99 23.93
C PRO A 8 -22.13 3.83 23.15
N VAL A 9 -21.97 5.12 23.51
CA VAL A 9 -21.00 6.01 22.85
C VAL A 9 -19.57 5.53 23.11
N TYR A 10 -19.27 5.15 24.34
CA TYR A 10 -17.94 4.67 24.72
C TYR A 10 -17.59 3.35 24.02
N ILE A 11 -18.55 2.42 23.94
CA ILE A 11 -18.35 1.14 23.27
C ILE A 11 -18.10 1.32 21.77
N VAL A 12 -18.90 2.16 21.09
CA VAL A 12 -18.71 2.44 19.65
C VAL A 12 -17.35 3.08 19.39
N THR A 13 -16.92 4.04 20.22
CA THR A 13 -15.60 4.66 20.08
C THR A 13 -14.46 3.67 20.32
N CYS A 14 -14.62 2.77 21.29
CA CYS A 14 -13.62 1.75 21.59
C CYS A 14 -13.49 0.74 20.44
N LEU A 15 -14.63 0.27 19.90
CA LEU A 15 -14.66 -0.61 18.74
C LEU A 15 -14.00 0.05 17.52
N GLY A 16 -14.30 1.34 17.28
CA GLY A 16 -13.67 2.12 16.21
C GLY A 16 -12.15 2.21 16.37
N ALA A 17 -11.67 2.53 17.57
CA ALA A 17 -10.24 2.56 17.86
C ALA A 17 -9.57 1.20 17.64
N CYS A 18 -10.22 0.09 18.03
CA CYS A 18 -9.71 -1.26 17.78
C CYS A 18 -9.58 -1.55 16.27
N MET A 19 -10.57 -1.17 15.46
CA MET A 19 -10.53 -1.35 14.01
C MET A 19 -9.41 -0.53 13.37
N GLU A 20 -9.23 0.72 13.81
CA GLU A 20 -8.15 1.58 13.34
C GLU A 20 -6.77 0.99 13.66
N LEU A 21 -6.57 0.46 14.87
CA LEU A 21 -5.33 -0.22 15.25
C LEU A 21 -5.07 -1.49 14.43
N MET A 22 -6.10 -2.27 14.10
CA MET A 22 -5.94 -3.41 13.20
C MET A 22 -5.46 -2.96 11.82
N ILE A 23 -6.07 -1.91 11.27
CA ILE A 23 -5.68 -1.36 9.96
C ILE A 23 -4.21 -0.90 10.00
N VAL A 24 -3.82 -0.12 11.00
CA VAL A 24 -2.44 0.37 11.16
C VAL A 24 -1.46 -0.80 11.28
N SER A 25 -1.79 -1.82 12.07
CA SER A 25 -0.93 -3.00 12.22
C SER A 25 -0.72 -3.75 10.90
N GLY A 26 -1.78 -3.88 10.09
CA GLY A 26 -1.70 -4.47 8.75
C GLY A 26 -0.81 -3.65 7.82
N PHE A 27 -0.99 -2.32 7.79
CA PHE A 27 -0.16 -1.45 6.97
C PHE A 27 1.32 -1.52 7.37
N VAL A 28 1.65 -1.47 8.66
CA VAL A 28 3.06 -1.51 9.10
C VAL A 28 3.77 -2.78 8.68
N VAL A 29 3.08 -3.93 8.69
CA VAL A 29 3.68 -5.23 8.33
C VAL A 29 3.73 -5.45 6.83
N PHE A 30 2.64 -5.17 6.12
CA PHE A 30 2.50 -5.53 4.70
C PHE A 30 2.97 -4.44 3.74
N LEU A 31 2.97 -3.17 4.14
CA LEU A 31 3.37 -2.07 3.25
C LEU A 31 4.84 -2.15 2.84
N PRO A 32 5.82 -2.40 3.74
CA PRO A 32 7.21 -2.59 3.31
C PRO A 32 7.36 -3.79 2.38
N LYS A 33 6.64 -4.89 2.67
CA LYS A 33 6.66 -6.09 1.82
C LYS A 33 6.08 -5.84 0.43
N TYR A 34 5.01 -5.06 0.36
CA TYR A 34 4.41 -4.61 -0.89
C TYR A 34 5.40 -3.73 -1.67
N LEU A 35 6.09 -2.81 -1.01
CA LEU A 35 7.13 -2.00 -1.65
C LEU A 35 8.35 -2.83 -2.08
N GLU A 36 8.70 -3.89 -1.36
CA GLU A 36 9.75 -4.81 -1.80
C GLU A 36 9.34 -5.55 -3.09
N THR A 37 8.13 -6.11 -3.15
CA THR A 37 7.70 -6.99 -4.24
C THR A 37 7.24 -6.21 -5.46
N GLN A 38 6.52 -5.11 -5.26
CA GLN A 38 6.10 -4.24 -6.35
C GLN A 38 7.23 -3.32 -6.74
N PHE A 39 7.97 -2.76 -5.76
CA PHE A 39 9.01 -1.76 -6.02
C PHE A 39 10.41 -2.26 -6.36
N SER A 40 10.65 -3.58 -6.29
CA SER A 40 11.98 -4.19 -6.40
C SER A 40 13.03 -3.47 -5.54
N LEU A 41 12.58 -2.83 -4.45
CA LEU A 41 13.44 -2.07 -3.55
C LEU A 41 14.16 -3.04 -2.61
N GLY A 42 15.39 -2.69 -2.23
CA GLY A 42 16.09 -3.43 -1.18
C GLY A 42 15.27 -3.44 0.12
N LYS A 43 15.26 -4.58 0.83
CA LYS A 43 14.50 -4.79 2.08
C LYS A 43 14.70 -3.65 3.09
N SER A 44 15.95 -3.20 3.23
CA SER A 44 16.30 -2.08 4.11
C SER A 44 15.75 -0.74 3.62
N GLN A 45 15.78 -0.47 2.31
CA GLN A 45 15.31 0.79 1.75
C GLN A 45 13.79 0.91 1.86
N ALA A 46 13.03 -0.15 1.49
CA ALA A 46 11.57 -0.17 1.60
C ALA A 46 11.07 0.06 3.04
N SER A 47 11.75 -0.56 4.01
CA SER A 47 11.45 -0.39 5.44
C SER A 47 11.75 1.03 5.93
N VAL A 48 12.90 1.60 5.53
CA VAL A 48 13.26 2.98 5.90
C VAL A 48 12.32 4.00 5.27
N PHE A 49 11.93 3.85 4.00
CA PHE A 49 10.95 4.74 3.36
C PHE A 49 9.59 4.69 4.06
N THR A 50 9.09 3.48 4.34
CA THR A 50 7.80 3.32 5.02
C THR A 50 7.84 3.93 6.43
N GLY A 51 8.87 3.61 7.20
CA GLY A 51 9.03 4.12 8.56
C GLY A 51 9.24 5.63 8.61
N SER A 52 10.06 6.18 7.71
CA SER A 52 10.36 7.62 7.67
C SER A 52 9.17 8.48 7.25
N ILE A 53 8.20 7.95 6.51
CA ILE A 53 6.98 8.69 6.16
C ILE A 53 5.90 8.47 7.23
N ALA A 54 5.70 7.22 7.67
CA ALA A 54 4.63 6.87 8.59
C ALA A 54 4.84 7.46 10.00
N VAL A 55 6.06 7.41 10.55
CA VAL A 55 6.33 7.84 11.93
C VAL A 55 6.15 9.36 12.09
N PRO A 56 6.77 10.23 11.27
CA PRO A 56 6.53 11.67 11.38
C PRO A 56 5.07 12.04 11.08
N GLY A 57 4.44 11.37 10.11
CA GLY A 57 3.03 11.57 9.80
C GLY A 57 2.13 11.31 11.02
N ALA A 58 2.36 10.20 11.71
CA ALA A 58 1.64 9.86 12.94
C ALA A 58 1.90 10.90 14.06
N CYS A 59 3.16 11.29 14.29
CA CYS A 59 3.50 12.29 15.29
C CYS A 59 2.80 13.63 15.04
N ILE A 60 2.83 14.11 13.78
CA ILE A 60 2.21 15.36 13.37
C ILE A 60 0.68 15.25 13.54
N GLY A 61 0.07 14.14 13.12
CA GLY A 61 -1.37 13.91 13.24
C GLY A 61 -1.84 13.92 14.70
N ILE A 62 -1.15 13.20 15.58
CA ILE A 62 -1.48 13.15 17.02
C ILE A 62 -1.33 14.53 17.66
N PHE A 63 -0.24 15.23 17.34
CA PHE A 63 0.02 16.56 17.90
C PHE A 63 -1.02 17.58 17.45
N ILE A 64 -1.35 17.62 16.16
CA ILE A 64 -2.37 18.53 15.61
C ILE A 64 -3.76 18.18 16.17
N GLY A 65 -4.13 16.90 16.21
CA GLY A 65 -5.41 16.45 16.77
C GLY A 65 -5.57 16.84 18.24
N GLY A 66 -4.52 16.66 19.04
CA GLY A 66 -4.48 17.09 20.44
C GLY A 66 -4.55 18.61 20.60
N CYS A 67 -3.84 19.36 19.74
CA CYS A 67 -3.87 20.83 19.75
C CYS A 67 -5.25 21.38 19.40
N ILE A 68 -5.92 20.81 18.39
CA ILE A 68 -7.30 21.15 18.02
C ILE A 68 -8.24 20.88 19.20
N LEU A 69 -8.16 19.70 19.81
CA LEU A 69 -9.02 19.35 20.93
C LEU A 69 -8.84 20.30 22.12
N LYS A 70 -7.59 20.67 22.43
CA LYS A 70 -7.25 21.61 23.51
C LYS A 70 -7.69 23.04 23.20
N ARG A 71 -7.49 23.52 21.97
CA ARG A 71 -7.79 24.90 21.56
C ARG A 71 -9.28 25.17 21.47
N PHE A 72 -10.06 24.21 20.99
CA PHE A 72 -11.52 24.36 20.83
C PHE A 72 -12.32 23.89 22.05
N GLN A 73 -11.68 23.35 23.09
CA GLN A 73 -12.33 22.79 24.28
C GLN A 73 -13.57 21.95 23.94
N LEU A 74 -13.42 21.04 22.98
CA LEU A 74 -14.58 20.32 22.45
C LEU A 74 -15.21 19.45 23.53
N LYS A 75 -16.53 19.62 23.71
CA LYS A 75 -17.35 18.69 24.50
C LYS A 75 -17.28 17.29 23.85
N PRO A 76 -17.54 16.20 24.61
CA PRO A 76 -17.45 14.83 24.09
C PRO A 76 -18.24 14.60 22.79
N LYS A 77 -19.41 15.25 22.65
CA LYS A 77 -20.20 15.23 21.41
C LYS A 77 -19.48 15.85 20.21
N GLY A 78 -18.80 16.99 20.41
CA GLY A 78 -18.03 17.66 19.37
C GLY A 78 -16.75 16.91 18.99
N ALA A 79 -16.11 16.24 19.95
CA ALA A 79 -14.95 15.39 19.68
C ALA A 79 -15.32 14.19 18.78
N VAL A 80 -16.45 13.52 19.05
CA VAL A 80 -16.94 12.43 18.19
C VAL A 80 -17.26 12.93 16.78
N GLN A 81 -17.90 14.10 16.65
CA GLN A 81 -18.22 14.68 15.35
C GLN A 81 -16.95 15.03 14.56
N PHE A 82 -15.91 15.54 15.23
CA PHE A 82 -14.61 15.80 14.62
C PHE A 82 -13.95 14.51 14.09
N VAL A 83 -13.96 13.43 14.87
CA VAL A 83 -13.41 12.12 14.45
C VAL A 83 -14.16 11.56 13.24
N LEU A 84 -15.50 11.70 13.20
CA LEU A 84 -16.31 11.25 12.05
C LEU A 84 -15.99 12.05 10.79
N ILE A 85 -15.87 13.38 10.88
CA ILE A 85 -15.50 14.24 9.75
C ILE A 85 -14.09 13.88 9.27
N SER A 86 -13.13 13.68 10.19
CA SER A 86 -11.77 13.26 9.83
C SER A 86 -11.74 11.93 9.10
N ASN A 87 -12.52 10.94 9.56
CA ASN A 87 -12.62 9.64 8.88
C ASN A 87 -13.22 9.75 7.48
N LEU A 88 -14.26 10.57 7.31
CA LEU A 88 -14.86 10.84 5.99
C LEU A 88 -13.85 11.50 5.03
N ILE A 89 -13.06 12.46 5.51
CA ILE A 89 -12.01 13.09 4.72
C ILE A 89 -10.95 12.05 4.32
N CYS A 90 -10.48 11.22 5.27
CA CYS A 90 -9.52 10.15 4.99
C CYS A 90 -10.06 9.18 3.93
N LEU A 91 -11.31 8.72 4.07
CA LEU A 91 -11.94 7.82 3.10
C LEU A 91 -12.03 8.45 1.71
N SER A 92 -12.38 9.75 1.63
CA SER A 92 -12.40 10.48 0.36
C SER A 92 -11.00 10.59 -0.24
N CYS A 93 -9.96 10.87 0.56
CA CYS A 93 -8.58 10.92 0.09
C CYS A 93 -8.11 9.56 -0.44
N TYR A 94 -8.44 8.46 0.24
CA TYR A 94 -8.17 7.11 -0.27
C TYR A 94 -8.88 6.83 -1.59
N GLY A 95 -10.13 7.28 -1.74
CA GLY A 95 -10.85 7.20 -3.01
C GLY A 95 -10.16 7.99 -4.13
N LEU A 96 -9.65 9.18 -3.84
CA LEU A 96 -8.91 10.01 -4.81
C LEU A 96 -7.57 9.38 -5.22
N LEU A 97 -6.87 8.70 -4.30
CA LEU A 97 -5.63 7.99 -4.60
C LEU A 97 -5.83 6.88 -5.64
N PHE A 98 -7.03 6.30 -5.73
CA PHE A 98 -7.36 5.33 -6.79
C PHE A 98 -7.37 5.98 -8.19
N PHE A 99 -7.78 7.24 -8.28
CA PHE A 99 -7.81 7.99 -9.55
C PHE A 99 -6.47 8.64 -9.90
N LEU A 100 -5.66 8.99 -8.89
CA LEU A 100 -4.32 9.59 -9.04
C LEU A 100 -3.20 8.54 -9.11
N GLY A 101 -3.49 7.36 -9.65
CA GLY A 101 -2.54 6.24 -9.73
C GLY A 101 -1.21 6.66 -10.36
N CYS A 102 -0.10 6.32 -9.70
CA CYS A 102 1.24 6.45 -10.27
C CYS A 102 1.53 5.25 -11.20
N GLU A 103 2.50 5.37 -12.09
CA GLU A 103 2.92 4.28 -12.96
C GLU A 103 3.35 3.07 -12.11
N ASN A 104 2.65 1.94 -12.29
CA ASN A 104 3.02 0.66 -11.69
C ASN A 104 4.36 0.19 -12.27
N LEU A 105 5.07 -0.64 -11.52
CA LEU A 105 6.39 -1.05 -11.95
C LEU A 105 6.42 -1.95 -13.17
N LYS A 106 7.45 -1.71 -13.97
CA LYS A 106 7.66 -2.26 -15.29
C LYS A 106 8.19 -3.69 -15.17
N MET A 107 7.28 -4.63 -14.94
CA MET A 107 7.58 -6.06 -15.00
C MET A 107 7.44 -6.59 -16.43
N ALA A 108 8.50 -7.24 -16.92
CA ALA A 108 8.54 -7.84 -18.26
C ALA A 108 7.59 -9.04 -18.34
N GLY A 109 6.66 -9.01 -19.30
CA GLY A 109 5.65 -10.06 -19.54
C GLY A 109 4.32 -9.90 -18.79
N THR A 110 4.22 -8.96 -17.85
CA THR A 110 2.97 -8.63 -17.14
C THR A 110 2.53 -7.19 -17.37
N THR A 111 3.44 -6.21 -17.32
CA THR A 111 3.12 -4.78 -17.50
C THR A 111 3.71 -4.21 -18.79
N ILE A 112 4.81 -4.79 -19.31
CA ILE A 112 5.41 -4.43 -20.59
C ILE A 112 5.80 -5.70 -21.35
N PRO A 113 5.49 -5.83 -22.65
CA PRO A 113 5.93 -6.98 -23.45
C PRO A 113 7.46 -7.03 -23.56
N TYR A 114 8.03 -8.24 -23.59
CA TYR A 114 9.48 -8.49 -23.72
C TYR A 114 10.10 -7.90 -25.01
N TYR A 115 9.28 -7.54 -26.00
CA TYR A 115 9.70 -6.94 -27.26
C TYR A 115 8.81 -5.74 -27.62
N ASN A 116 9.41 -4.75 -28.27
CA ASN A 116 8.76 -3.54 -28.81
C ASN A 116 7.88 -3.88 -30.03
N SER A 117 6.91 -4.77 -29.86
CA SER A 117 5.88 -5.03 -30.86
C SER A 117 4.80 -3.96 -30.71
N SER A 118 4.71 -3.13 -31.74
CA SER A 118 3.75 -2.07 -31.99
C SER A 118 2.45 -2.18 -31.19
N ALA A 119 2.11 -1.07 -30.54
CA ALA A 119 0.84 -0.78 -29.90
C ALA A 119 -0.36 -1.15 -30.79
N HIS A 120 -0.92 -2.34 -30.61
CA HIS A 120 -2.31 -2.62 -30.94
C HIS A 120 -2.75 -3.93 -30.27
N ASN A 121 -3.71 -3.82 -29.34
CA ASN A 121 -4.50 -4.92 -28.78
C ASN A 121 -3.83 -5.83 -27.73
N VAL A 122 -3.22 -5.26 -26.69
CA VAL A 122 -2.95 -6.04 -25.47
C VAL A 122 -4.21 -5.98 -24.60
N GLU A 123 -5.00 -7.05 -24.62
CA GLU A 123 -6.02 -7.29 -23.61
C GLU A 123 -5.35 -7.32 -22.22
N PRO A 124 -5.97 -6.77 -21.16
CA PRO A 124 -5.30 -6.47 -19.89
C PRO A 124 -4.87 -7.69 -19.06
N PHE A 125 -4.98 -8.91 -19.58
CA PHE A 125 -4.79 -10.14 -18.81
C PHE A 125 -4.23 -11.31 -19.64
N GLN A 126 -3.21 -11.07 -20.47
CA GLN A 126 -2.43 -12.14 -21.10
C GLN A 126 -0.97 -12.02 -20.65
N VAL A 127 -0.67 -12.70 -19.54
CA VAL A 127 0.67 -12.76 -18.96
C VAL A 127 1.51 -13.73 -19.81
N ASN A 128 2.33 -13.21 -20.71
CA ASN A 128 3.22 -14.01 -21.55
C ASN A 128 4.67 -13.80 -21.11
N LEU A 129 5.19 -14.77 -20.36
CA LEU A 129 6.56 -14.78 -19.84
C LEU A 129 7.57 -15.40 -20.82
N THR A 130 7.11 -15.93 -21.96
CA THR A 130 7.96 -16.61 -22.93
C THR A 130 8.46 -15.62 -23.99
N ALA A 131 9.78 -15.53 -24.13
CA ALA A 131 10.51 -14.71 -25.09
C ALA A 131 11.60 -15.54 -25.77
N ALA A 132 12.22 -14.99 -26.82
CA ALA A 132 13.29 -15.69 -27.55
C ALA A 132 14.49 -16.04 -26.66
N CYS A 133 14.75 -15.26 -25.60
CA CYS A 133 15.87 -15.50 -24.67
C CYS A 133 15.65 -16.72 -23.76
N ASN A 134 14.40 -17.04 -23.40
CA ASN A 134 14.05 -18.16 -22.53
C ASN A 134 13.23 -19.26 -23.26
N PHE A 135 13.10 -19.21 -24.58
CA PHE A 135 12.32 -20.14 -25.40
C PHE A 135 12.79 -21.61 -25.31
N GLY A 136 14.05 -21.83 -24.87
CA GLY A 136 14.62 -23.16 -24.65
C GLY A 136 14.92 -23.48 -23.18
N CYS A 137 14.52 -22.60 -22.26
CA CYS A 137 14.70 -22.79 -20.83
C CYS A 137 13.36 -23.31 -20.28
N GLU A 138 13.35 -24.50 -19.68
CA GLU A 138 12.15 -25.09 -19.05
C GLU A 138 11.80 -24.35 -17.74
N CYS A 139 11.52 -23.05 -17.83
CA CYS A 139 11.29 -22.20 -16.67
C CYS A 139 9.95 -22.54 -16.01
N HIS A 140 9.98 -22.75 -14.70
CA HIS A 140 8.77 -22.96 -13.92
C HIS A 140 7.97 -21.66 -13.76
N MET A 141 6.68 -21.74 -14.04
CA MET A 141 5.74 -20.61 -13.93
C MET A 141 5.24 -20.37 -12.49
N TYR A 142 5.68 -21.20 -11.53
CA TYR A 142 5.20 -21.15 -10.14
C TYR A 142 6.23 -20.55 -9.17
N ASP A 143 7.51 -20.53 -9.54
CA ASP A 143 8.60 -20.04 -8.70
C ASP A 143 8.96 -18.60 -9.07
N VAL A 144 8.48 -17.65 -8.26
CA VAL A 144 8.73 -16.22 -8.46
C VAL A 144 10.00 -15.82 -7.72
N GLU A 145 11.04 -15.49 -8.47
CA GLU A 145 12.29 -14.93 -7.94
C GLU A 145 12.68 -13.69 -8.75
N PRO A 146 12.11 -12.52 -8.43
CA PRO A 146 12.23 -11.37 -9.31
C PRO A 146 13.67 -10.87 -9.38
N VAL A 147 14.20 -10.77 -10.59
CA VAL A 147 15.56 -10.26 -10.85
C VAL A 147 15.51 -9.01 -11.71
N CYS A 148 16.40 -8.05 -11.42
CA CYS A 148 16.54 -6.84 -12.20
C CYS A 148 17.58 -7.05 -13.31
N GLY A 149 17.18 -6.91 -14.57
CA GLY A 149 18.10 -6.93 -15.69
C GLY A 149 18.83 -5.60 -15.87
N ASN A 150 19.98 -5.62 -16.54
CA ASN A 150 20.78 -4.43 -16.83
C ASN A 150 20.05 -3.40 -17.73
N ASN A 151 18.93 -3.81 -18.34
CA ASN A 151 18.02 -2.99 -19.13
C ASN A 151 16.94 -2.26 -18.29
N GLY A 152 16.97 -2.39 -16.96
CA GLY A 152 16.01 -1.73 -16.07
C GLY A 152 14.62 -2.40 -16.02
N LEU A 153 14.49 -3.61 -16.56
CA LEU A 153 13.27 -4.42 -16.48
C LEU A 153 13.39 -5.44 -15.34
N THR A 154 12.28 -5.69 -14.63
CA THR A 154 12.19 -6.78 -13.65
C THR A 154 11.61 -8.03 -14.35
N TYR A 155 12.31 -9.15 -14.22
CA TYR A 155 11.93 -10.46 -14.76
C TYR A 155 11.35 -11.34 -13.67
N PHE A 156 10.49 -12.30 -14.03
CA PHE A 156 9.78 -13.17 -13.08
C PHE A 156 10.70 -14.13 -12.30
N SER A 157 11.78 -14.58 -12.93
CA SER A 157 12.81 -15.45 -12.34
C SER A 157 14.14 -15.25 -13.07
N PRO A 158 15.28 -15.70 -12.53
CA PRO A 158 16.55 -15.74 -13.26
C PRO A 158 16.45 -16.47 -14.60
N CYS A 159 15.72 -17.60 -14.65
CA CYS A 159 15.50 -18.38 -15.87
C CYS A 159 14.76 -17.59 -16.96
N HIS A 160 13.81 -16.74 -16.55
CA HIS A 160 13.05 -15.89 -17.45
C HIS A 160 13.84 -14.67 -17.95
N ALA A 161 14.97 -14.35 -17.32
CA ALA A 161 15.88 -13.28 -17.75
C ALA A 161 16.86 -13.73 -18.86
N GLY A 162 16.98 -15.04 -19.12
CA GLY A 162 17.93 -15.63 -20.08
C GLY A 162 19.22 -16.11 -19.42
#